data_AF-A0A9C8ZK33-F1
#
_entry.id   AF-A0A9C8ZK33-F1
#
_cell.length_a   1.000
_cell.length_b   1.000
_cell.length_c   1.000
_cell.angle_alpha   90.00
_cell.angle_beta   90.00
_cell.angle_gamma   90.00
#
_symmetry.space_group_name_H-M   'P 1'
#
loop_
_entity.id
_entity.type
_entity.pdbx_description
1 polymer ?
#
loop_
_entity_poly.entity_id
_entity_poly.type
_entity_poly.pdbx_seq_one_letter_code
_entity_poly.pdbx_strand_id
1 'polypeptide(L)'
;MIYQLNKITLFCFIVIFLFASSGCAQFKELAAMTGELFTGNKKVPISYTNPPNDLAMADANVKNLTVAKFKGDSNDLQLTEKVISEITGLKYKGKSCYTVVASEKLPIFINDTNVENKLLNLPDEKKDLLVKKVDAVLLGTVSSPNVSQRYVRRERTDYDTCLKYKKKKCTEYRKYYVKCSAKKANIEFTVKSVSVHSAKIVFSKNYMGESSQEQCPDEKARNQTDFQLRSAAIGNALMKLTKDIAPYGTAQSPRIRTSDNSKLEDSKKAYALFKKARGYIGDKRYAKACRMYQKADSLYDASPSLNFNMGICREREGDFKSAVAYYQKAEDLYEKLEDEKDEEIMARLNVARSMENNSKILAKVCD
;
A
#
# COMPACT_ATOMS: atom_id res chain seq x y z
N MET A 1 -19.83 3.02 -49.23
CA MET A 1 -19.75 4.19 -48.32
C MET A 1 -20.90 4.10 -47.30
N ILE A 2 -20.89 3.10 -46.42
CA ILE A 2 -21.85 2.89 -45.30
C ILE A 2 -21.11 2.05 -44.24
N TYR A 3 -21.00 2.54 -43.01
CA TYR A 3 -20.67 1.78 -41.79
C TYR A 3 -21.64 2.28 -40.70
N GLN A 4 -22.70 1.51 -40.39
CA GLN A 4 -22.81 0.59 -39.25
C GLN A 4 -22.56 1.25 -37.89
N LEU A 5 -23.62 1.89 -37.38
CA LEU A 5 -23.76 2.28 -35.97
C LEU A 5 -24.23 1.09 -35.12
N ASN A 6 -23.71 1.09 -33.90
CA ASN A 6 -23.68 0.03 -32.90
C ASN A 6 -25.07 -0.35 -32.35
N LYS A 7 -25.38 -1.66 -32.28
CA LYS A 7 -26.66 -2.24 -31.81
C LYS A 7 -26.97 -2.07 -30.31
N ILE A 8 -26.16 -1.35 -29.55
CA ILE A 8 -26.29 -1.21 -28.09
C ILE A 8 -27.18 -0.01 -27.71
N THR A 9 -27.20 1.04 -28.53
CA THR A 9 -28.04 2.23 -28.28
C THR A 9 -29.52 2.00 -28.56
N LEU A 10 -29.87 1.02 -29.40
CA LEU A 10 -31.26 0.71 -29.75
C LEU A 10 -32.00 -0.07 -28.65
N PHE A 11 -31.26 -0.76 -27.78
CA PHE A 11 -31.85 -1.53 -26.67
C PHE A 11 -32.25 -0.64 -25.47
N CYS A 12 -31.62 0.53 -25.30
CA CYS A 12 -32.00 1.49 -24.26
C CYS A 12 -33.27 2.28 -24.61
N PHE A 13 -33.55 2.53 -25.89
CA PHE A 13 -34.74 3.30 -26.29
C PHE A 13 -36.03 2.48 -26.25
N ILE A 14 -35.98 1.17 -26.48
CA ILE A 14 -37.18 0.32 -26.53
C ILE A 14 -37.75 0.03 -25.13
N VAL A 15 -36.91 0.01 -24.09
CA VAL A 15 -37.38 -0.17 -22.69
C VAL A 15 -38.04 1.10 -22.14
N ILE A 16 -37.69 2.28 -22.66
CA ILE A 16 -38.28 3.56 -22.23
C ILE A 16 -39.64 3.81 -22.89
N PHE A 17 -39.90 3.27 -24.08
CA PHE A 17 -41.16 3.53 -24.81
C PHE A 17 -42.32 2.59 -24.48
N LEU A 18 -42.08 1.45 -23.83
CA LEU A 18 -43.13 0.47 -23.50
C LEU A 18 -43.80 0.67 -22.12
N PHE A 19 -43.45 1.72 -21.37
CA PHE A 19 -44.03 2.03 -20.05
C PHE A 19 -44.73 3.40 -19.97
N ALA A 20 -45.19 3.95 -21.10
CA ALA A 20 -45.91 5.23 -21.13
C ALA A 20 -47.45 5.11 -20.99
N SER A 21 -47.98 3.95 -20.61
CA SER A 21 -49.44 3.75 -20.51
C SER A 21 -49.85 2.85 -19.35
N SER A 22 -49.47 3.19 -18.11
CA SER A 22 -50.23 2.81 -16.91
C SER A 22 -49.67 3.45 -15.65
N GLY A 23 -50.54 4.13 -14.90
CA GLY A 23 -50.50 4.16 -13.44
C GLY A 23 -49.33 4.90 -12.78
N CYS A 24 -49.52 6.19 -12.56
CA CYS A 24 -48.74 7.02 -11.64
C CYS A 24 -48.96 6.57 -10.17
N ALA A 25 -48.28 5.51 -9.72
CA ALA A 25 -48.14 5.14 -8.31
C ALA A 25 -46.95 4.22 -8.00
N GLN A 26 -46.51 3.38 -8.94
CA GLN A 26 -45.42 2.40 -8.72
C GLN A 26 -44.00 2.91 -9.00
N PHE A 27 -43.84 4.14 -9.51
CA PHE A 27 -42.51 4.70 -9.82
C PHE A 27 -41.75 5.26 -8.60
N LYS A 28 -42.41 5.45 -7.45
CA LYS A 28 -41.72 5.86 -6.22
C LYS A 28 -40.87 4.74 -5.61
N GLU A 29 -41.30 3.49 -5.72
CA GLU A 29 -40.53 2.32 -5.27
C GLU A 29 -39.43 1.92 -6.26
N LEU A 30 -39.67 2.02 -7.57
CA LEU A 30 -38.63 1.71 -8.56
C LEU A 30 -37.47 2.72 -8.57
N ALA A 31 -37.72 3.99 -8.24
CA ALA A 31 -36.68 5.00 -8.03
C ALA A 31 -35.88 4.75 -6.73
N ALA A 32 -36.48 4.13 -5.71
CA ALA A 32 -35.78 3.70 -4.51
C ALA A 32 -34.89 2.47 -4.78
N MET A 33 -35.32 1.56 -5.65
CA MET A 33 -34.54 0.35 -6.02
C MET A 33 -33.47 0.58 -7.09
N THR A 34 -33.60 1.63 -7.92
CA THR A 34 -32.58 1.99 -8.94
C THR A 34 -31.51 2.95 -8.43
N GLY A 35 -31.70 3.54 -7.24
CA GLY A 35 -30.69 4.37 -6.55
C GLY A 35 -29.48 3.60 -5.99
N GLU A 36 -29.53 2.26 -5.98
CA GLU A 36 -28.44 1.39 -5.52
C GLU A 36 -27.56 0.87 -6.66
N LEU A 37 -28.00 0.99 -7.92
CA LEU A 37 -27.25 0.45 -9.08
C LEU A 37 -26.09 1.34 -9.56
N PHE A 38 -25.96 2.55 -9.01
CA PHE A 38 -24.78 3.42 -9.15
C PHE A 38 -24.06 3.61 -7.81
N THR A 39 -23.83 2.54 -7.04
CA THR A 39 -22.84 2.57 -5.95
C THR A 39 -21.43 2.60 -6.53
N GLY A 40 -21.06 3.74 -7.12
CA GLY A 40 -19.65 4.09 -7.29
C GLY A 40 -18.96 3.93 -5.95
N ASN A 41 -17.92 3.10 -5.89
CA ASN A 41 -17.17 2.72 -4.69
C ASN A 41 -17.10 3.87 -3.65
N LYS A 42 -17.94 3.83 -2.62
CA LYS A 42 -17.98 4.84 -1.53
C LYS A 42 -16.82 4.61 -0.56
N LYS A 43 -15.61 4.67 -1.09
CA LYS A 43 -14.36 4.50 -0.35
C LYS A 43 -13.72 5.85 -0.07
N VAL A 44 -13.09 5.98 1.08
CA VAL A 44 -12.40 7.20 1.51
C VAL A 44 -10.91 6.92 1.54
N PRO A 45 -10.09 7.48 0.63
CA PRO A 45 -8.65 7.29 0.69
C PRO A 45 -8.07 7.99 1.92
N ILE A 46 -7.28 7.25 2.68
CA ILE A 46 -6.56 7.69 3.87
C ILE A 46 -5.10 7.31 3.70
N SER A 47 -4.20 8.26 3.94
CA SER A 47 -2.76 8.06 3.93
C SER A 47 -2.24 8.04 5.36
N TYR A 48 -1.44 7.03 5.68
CA TYR A 48 -0.79 6.85 6.96
C TYR A 48 0.70 7.03 6.80
N THR A 49 1.36 7.52 7.85
CA THR A 49 2.81 7.40 8.00
C THR A 49 3.07 6.37 9.08
N ASN A 50 3.84 5.34 8.75
CA ASN A 50 4.28 4.33 9.68
C ASN A 50 5.72 4.65 10.12
N PRO A 51 6.11 4.32 11.36
CA PRO A 51 7.51 4.29 11.75
C PRO A 51 8.26 3.23 10.94
N PRO A 52 9.60 3.23 10.97
CA PRO A 52 10.36 2.10 10.48
C PRO A 52 9.91 0.81 11.17
N ASN A 53 9.91 -0.30 10.42
CA ASN A 53 9.58 -1.60 11.00
C ASN A 53 10.62 -2.06 12.03
N ASP A 54 11.85 -1.54 11.94
CA ASP A 54 12.95 -1.87 12.84
C ASP A 54 13.51 -0.58 13.46
N LEU A 55 13.39 -0.46 14.78
CA LEU A 55 13.81 0.74 15.50
C LEU A 55 15.31 0.73 15.84
N ALA A 56 16.06 -0.35 15.58
CA ALA A 56 17.40 -0.51 16.11
C ALA A 56 18.39 0.56 15.62
N MET A 57 18.23 1.05 14.38
CA MET A 57 19.02 2.18 13.86
C MET A 57 18.68 3.50 14.56
N ALA A 58 17.40 3.72 14.86
CA ALA A 58 16.93 4.92 15.55
C ALA A 58 17.33 4.90 17.03
N ASP A 59 17.17 3.76 17.71
CA ASP A 59 17.56 3.57 19.11
C ASP A 59 19.07 3.71 19.32
N ALA A 60 19.87 3.36 18.31
CA ALA A 60 21.32 3.58 18.28
C ALA A 60 21.72 5.00 17.85
N ASN A 61 20.76 5.92 17.65
CA ASN A 61 20.96 7.31 17.23
C ASN A 61 21.79 7.47 15.94
N VAL A 62 21.63 6.55 14.98
CA VAL A 62 22.36 6.63 13.71
C VAL A 62 21.75 7.73 12.84
N LYS A 63 22.49 8.82 12.59
CA LYS A 63 22.07 9.92 11.69
C LYS A 63 23.01 10.10 10.52
N ASN A 64 24.31 10.00 10.77
CA ASN A 64 25.37 10.06 9.78
C ASN A 64 25.90 8.65 9.56
N LEU A 65 25.85 8.15 8.34
CA LEU A 65 26.35 6.81 8.03
C LEU A 65 27.22 6.82 6.79
N THR A 66 28.10 5.83 6.69
CA THR A 66 28.83 5.54 5.45
C THR A 66 28.44 4.17 4.97
N VAL A 67 28.40 3.97 3.66
CA VAL A 67 28.11 2.66 3.05
C VAL A 67 29.42 2.11 2.50
N ALA A 68 29.84 0.95 3.00
CA ALA A 68 30.97 0.22 2.44
C ALA A 68 30.52 -0.51 1.16
N LYS A 69 31.46 -0.82 0.26
CA LYS A 69 31.16 -1.67 -0.90
C LYS A 69 30.61 -3.03 -0.45
N PHE A 70 29.44 -3.40 -0.95
CA PHE A 70 28.83 -4.68 -0.59
C PHE A 70 29.67 -5.82 -1.18
N LYS A 71 29.97 -6.83 -0.35
CA LYS A 71 30.68 -8.03 -0.81
C LYS A 71 29.82 -8.76 -1.83
N GLY A 72 30.40 -9.11 -2.97
CA GLY A 72 29.68 -9.78 -4.06
C GLY A 72 28.90 -8.83 -4.97
N ASP A 73 28.93 -7.52 -4.72
CA ASP A 73 28.37 -6.54 -5.62
C ASP A 73 29.25 -6.40 -6.88
N SER A 74 28.60 -6.41 -8.05
CA SER A 74 29.24 -6.38 -9.36
C SER A 74 28.86 -5.11 -10.13
N ASN A 75 29.60 -4.79 -11.19
CA ASN A 75 29.33 -3.63 -12.03
C ASN A 75 27.95 -3.69 -12.72
N ASP A 76 27.39 -4.89 -12.88
CA ASP A 76 26.06 -5.09 -13.46
C ASP A 76 24.94 -4.88 -12.43
N LEU A 77 25.22 -5.12 -11.15
CA LEU A 77 24.25 -5.00 -10.05
C LEU A 77 24.20 -3.58 -9.49
N GLN A 78 25.39 -3.02 -9.22
CA GLN A 78 25.57 -1.70 -8.60
C GLN A 78 24.69 -1.54 -7.36
N LEU A 79 24.54 -2.60 -6.56
CA LEU A 79 23.63 -2.61 -5.42
C LEU A 79 24.08 -1.60 -4.36
N THR A 80 25.38 -1.45 -4.14
CA THR A 80 25.95 -0.46 -3.21
C THR A 80 25.48 0.95 -3.56
N GLU A 81 25.59 1.34 -4.83
CA GLU A 81 25.16 2.66 -5.32
C GLU A 81 23.65 2.85 -5.23
N LYS A 82 22.88 1.79 -5.52
CA LYS A 82 21.42 1.82 -5.34
C LYS A 82 21.03 2.00 -3.88
N VAL A 83 21.72 1.31 -2.95
CA VAL A 83 21.51 1.48 -1.50
C VAL A 83 21.85 2.90 -1.07
N ILE A 84 22.99 3.45 -1.50
CA ILE A 84 23.39 4.84 -1.21
C ILE A 84 22.31 5.81 -1.70
N SER A 85 21.84 5.63 -2.94
CA SER A 85 20.81 6.47 -3.55
C SER A 85 19.48 6.40 -2.78
N GLU A 86 19.02 5.19 -2.44
CA GLU A 86 17.78 5.00 -1.69
C GLU A 86 17.86 5.66 -0.31
N ILE A 87 18.93 5.39 0.45
CA ILE A 87 19.12 5.93 1.80
C ILE A 87 19.21 7.46 1.79
N THR A 88 19.96 8.03 0.84
CA THR A 88 20.08 9.49 0.66
C THR A 88 18.72 10.13 0.33
N GLY A 89 17.85 9.39 -0.38
CA GLY A 89 16.50 9.82 -0.73
C GLY A 89 15.49 9.75 0.41
N LEU A 90 15.80 9.07 1.52
CA LEU A 90 14.86 8.91 2.65
C LEU A 90 14.63 10.24 3.35
N LYS A 91 13.38 10.70 3.30
CA LYS A 91 12.95 11.94 3.93
C LYS A 91 11.70 11.74 4.77
N TYR A 92 11.66 12.41 5.92
CA TYR A 92 10.49 12.53 6.77
C TYR A 92 10.22 14.00 7.08
N LYS A 93 8.99 14.46 6.84
CA LYS A 93 8.58 15.88 6.97
C LYS A 93 9.54 16.86 6.24
N GLY A 94 10.10 16.44 5.11
CA GLY A 94 11.04 17.23 4.31
C GLY A 94 12.50 17.21 4.77
N LYS A 95 12.81 16.65 5.95
CA LYS A 95 14.17 16.45 6.46
C LYS A 95 14.71 15.09 6.03
N SER A 96 16.00 15.00 5.71
CA SER A 96 16.65 13.70 5.45
C SER A 96 16.72 12.87 6.73
N CYS A 97 16.35 11.60 6.65
CA CYS A 97 16.48 10.67 7.78
C CYS A 97 17.94 10.32 8.06
N TYR A 98 18.77 10.27 7.02
CA TYR A 98 20.18 9.93 7.09
C TYR A 98 21.02 10.87 6.24
N THR A 99 22.24 11.13 6.69
CA THR A 99 23.30 11.77 5.90
C THR A 99 24.32 10.71 5.51
N VAL A 100 24.44 10.44 4.21
CA VAL A 100 25.45 9.51 3.72
C VAL A 100 26.77 10.24 3.51
N VAL A 101 27.79 9.85 4.29
CA VAL A 101 29.15 10.38 4.18
C VAL A 101 29.92 9.52 3.18
N ALA A 102 30.50 10.16 2.17
CA ALA A 102 31.28 9.51 1.14
C ALA A 102 32.52 8.81 1.74
N SER A 103 32.73 7.55 1.35
CA SER A 103 33.74 6.68 1.96
C SER A 103 35.17 7.20 1.77
N GLU A 104 35.43 7.91 0.67
CA GLU A 104 36.73 8.46 0.29
C GLU A 104 37.12 9.66 1.16
N LYS A 105 36.14 10.27 1.84
CA LYS A 105 36.34 11.40 2.76
C LYS A 105 36.63 10.97 4.20
N LEU A 106 36.67 9.66 4.44
CA LEU A 106 36.91 9.09 5.76
C LEU A 106 38.40 8.79 5.98
N PRO A 107 38.87 8.91 7.24
CA PRO A 107 40.27 8.62 7.59
C PRO A 107 40.65 7.14 7.46
N ILE A 108 39.66 6.28 7.17
CA ILE A 108 39.83 4.84 6.96
C ILE A 108 39.16 4.41 5.66
N PHE A 109 39.85 3.58 4.89
CA PHE A 109 39.28 2.91 3.74
C PHE A 109 38.45 1.71 4.21
N ILE A 110 37.13 1.87 4.19
CA ILE A 110 36.16 0.87 4.65
C ILE A 110 35.70 0.03 3.46
N ASN A 111 36.53 -0.91 3.02
CA ASN A 111 36.24 -1.73 1.83
C ASN A 111 36.23 -3.23 2.12
N ASP A 112 35.94 -3.66 3.36
CA ASP A 112 36.30 -5.02 3.76
C ASP A 112 35.31 -5.71 4.70
N THR A 113 35.30 -7.04 4.66
CA THR A 113 34.45 -7.89 5.50
C THR A 113 34.76 -7.85 7.00
N ASN A 114 35.90 -7.26 7.39
CA ASN A 114 36.39 -7.21 8.76
C ASN A 114 36.32 -5.80 9.37
N VAL A 115 35.35 -4.98 8.98
CA VAL A 115 35.20 -3.61 9.52
C VAL A 115 35.14 -3.60 11.04
N GLU A 116 34.46 -4.56 11.67
CA GLU A 116 34.40 -4.68 13.13
C GLU A 116 35.79 -4.75 13.76
N ASN A 117 36.64 -5.67 13.29
CA ASN A 117 38.02 -5.79 13.75
C ASN A 117 38.87 -4.56 13.42
N LYS A 118 38.65 -3.92 12.26
CA LYS A 118 39.36 -2.68 11.89
C LYS A 118 38.94 -1.49 12.76
N LEU A 119 37.67 -1.41 13.17
CA LEU A 119 37.14 -0.40 14.09
C LEU A 119 37.65 -0.60 15.52
N LEU A 120 37.81 -1.86 15.95
CA LEU A 120 38.37 -2.18 17.27
C LEU A 120 39.87 -1.85 17.35
N ASN A 121 40.63 -2.09 16.28
CA ASN A 121 42.09 -1.91 16.24
C ASN A 121 42.51 -0.55 15.65
N LEU A 122 41.58 0.39 15.58
CA LEU A 122 41.80 1.70 14.97
C LEU A 122 42.57 2.60 15.96
N PRO A 123 43.68 3.25 15.54
CA PRO A 123 44.39 4.19 16.42
C PRO A 123 43.44 5.28 16.94
N ASP A 124 43.58 5.65 18.21
CA ASP A 124 42.66 6.57 18.91
C ASP A 124 42.43 7.88 18.14
N GLU A 125 43.49 8.49 17.60
CA GLU A 125 43.39 9.72 16.79
C GLU A 125 42.47 9.58 15.57
N LYS A 126 42.56 8.44 14.86
CA LYS A 126 41.73 8.17 13.68
C LYS A 126 40.31 7.78 14.08
N LYS A 127 40.16 7.09 15.20
CA LYS A 127 38.87 6.75 15.79
C LYS A 127 38.11 8.02 16.17
N ASP A 128 38.77 8.96 16.83
CA ASP A 128 38.22 10.27 17.21
C ASP A 128 37.78 11.10 15.99
N LEU A 129 38.55 11.07 14.89
CA LEU A 129 38.16 11.73 13.65
C LEU A 129 36.97 11.04 12.96
N LEU A 130 36.87 9.72 13.07
CA LEU A 130 35.79 8.94 12.46
C LEU A 130 34.47 9.11 13.22
N VAL A 131 34.47 8.98 14.55
CA VAL A 131 33.27 9.12 15.40
C VAL A 131 32.70 10.54 15.34
N LYS A 132 33.53 11.55 15.04
CA LYS A 132 33.06 12.94 14.80
C LYS A 132 32.28 13.12 13.49
N LYS A 133 32.43 12.20 12.53
CA LYS A 133 31.86 12.33 11.18
C LYS A 133 30.75 11.34 10.87
N VAL A 134 30.79 10.16 11.49
CA VAL A 134 29.94 9.01 11.15
C VAL A 134 29.50 8.34 12.44
N ASP A 135 28.24 7.93 12.52
CA ASP A 135 27.67 7.19 13.66
C ASP A 135 27.72 5.68 13.44
N ALA A 136 27.56 5.24 12.18
CA ALA A 136 27.61 3.84 11.81
C ALA A 136 28.12 3.58 10.39
N VAL A 137 28.63 2.37 10.18
CA VAL A 137 29.03 1.84 8.87
C VAL A 137 28.00 0.81 8.43
N LEU A 138 27.40 1.03 7.27
CA LEU A 138 26.59 0.02 6.59
C LEU A 138 27.47 -0.90 5.75
N LEU A 139 27.37 -2.19 6.04
CA LEU A 139 28.02 -3.29 5.35
C LEU A 139 26.96 -4.13 4.67
N GLY A 140 27.33 -4.82 3.61
CA GLY A 140 26.44 -5.80 3.01
C GLY A 140 27.13 -6.93 2.29
N THR A 141 26.39 -8.01 2.11
CA THR A 141 26.81 -9.19 1.36
C THR A 141 25.69 -9.59 0.41
N VAL A 142 26.02 -9.76 -0.87
CA VAL A 142 25.07 -10.12 -1.93
C VAL A 142 25.25 -11.59 -2.28
N SER A 143 24.17 -12.36 -2.21
CA SER A 143 24.11 -13.69 -2.80
C SER A 143 23.83 -13.54 -4.30
N SER A 144 24.59 -14.26 -5.13
CA SER A 144 24.57 -14.08 -6.59
C SER A 144 23.15 -14.05 -7.17
N PRO A 145 22.73 -12.95 -7.84
CA PRO A 145 21.39 -12.84 -8.43
C PRO A 145 21.22 -13.91 -9.51
N ASN A 146 20.13 -14.67 -9.42
CA ASN A 146 19.81 -15.67 -10.43
C ASN A 146 18.58 -15.24 -11.22
N VAL A 147 18.69 -15.29 -12.55
CA VAL A 147 17.54 -15.25 -13.45
C VAL A 147 17.35 -16.64 -13.99
N SER A 148 16.31 -17.32 -13.53
CA SER A 148 15.92 -18.62 -14.05
C SER A 148 14.87 -18.44 -15.15
N GLN A 149 14.98 -19.25 -16.20
CA GLN A 149 13.98 -19.35 -17.26
C GLN A 149 13.46 -20.78 -17.32
N ARG A 150 12.14 -20.94 -17.36
CA ARG A 150 11.46 -22.22 -17.55
C ARG A 150 10.33 -22.09 -18.54
N TYR A 151 9.89 -23.21 -19.11
CA TYR A 151 8.72 -23.24 -19.98
C TYR A 151 7.49 -23.69 -19.21
N VAL A 152 6.37 -23.01 -19.42
CA VAL A 152 5.08 -23.28 -18.78
C VAL A 152 4.03 -23.47 -19.88
N ARG A 153 3.14 -24.45 -19.71
CA ARG A 153 2.01 -24.65 -20.62
C ARG A 153 0.81 -23.87 -20.11
N ARG A 154 0.18 -23.08 -20.97
CA ARG A 154 -1.08 -22.39 -20.67
C ARG A 154 -2.17 -22.87 -21.60
N GLU A 155 -3.34 -23.14 -21.04
CA GLU A 155 -4.53 -23.48 -21.81
C GLU A 155 -5.06 -22.20 -22.50
N ARG A 156 -5.56 -22.39 -23.72
CA ARG A 156 -6.20 -21.38 -24.57
C ARG A 156 -7.50 -21.94 -25.11
N THR A 157 -8.41 -21.01 -25.42
CA THR A 157 -9.67 -21.33 -26.10
C THR A 157 -9.57 -20.83 -27.54
N ASP A 158 -9.81 -21.72 -28.48
CA ASP A 158 -9.95 -21.41 -29.89
C ASP A 158 -11.42 -21.11 -30.19
N TYR A 159 -11.74 -19.82 -30.29
CA TYR A 159 -13.10 -19.36 -30.56
C TYR A 159 -13.55 -19.58 -32.00
N ASP A 160 -12.65 -19.96 -32.92
CA ASP A 160 -12.98 -20.26 -34.30
C ASP A 160 -13.44 -21.73 -34.46
N THR A 161 -13.06 -22.60 -33.53
CA THR A 161 -13.43 -24.02 -33.56
C THR A 161 -14.44 -24.36 -32.46
N CYS A 162 -15.71 -24.43 -32.82
CA CYS A 162 -16.77 -24.90 -31.94
C CYS A 162 -16.90 -26.44 -31.95
N LEU A 163 -16.92 -27.06 -30.78
CA LEU A 163 -17.10 -28.50 -30.59
C LEU A 163 -18.55 -28.91 -30.34
N LYS A 164 -19.36 -28.05 -29.69
CA LYS A 164 -20.79 -28.32 -29.44
C LYS A 164 -21.66 -27.10 -29.64
N TYR A 165 -22.80 -27.30 -30.29
CA TYR A 165 -23.81 -26.27 -30.54
C TYR A 165 -25.11 -26.56 -29.78
N LYS A 166 -25.72 -25.51 -29.22
CA LYS A 166 -27.09 -25.55 -28.68
C LYS A 166 -27.86 -24.33 -29.17
N LYS A 167 -29.02 -24.55 -29.80
CA LYS A 167 -29.87 -23.47 -30.36
C LYS A 167 -29.07 -22.47 -31.23
N LYS A 168 -28.23 -22.98 -32.13
CA LYS A 168 -27.34 -22.20 -33.03
C LYS A 168 -26.29 -21.31 -32.34
N LYS A 169 -26.04 -21.49 -31.04
CA LYS A 169 -24.93 -20.87 -30.32
C LYS A 169 -23.89 -21.93 -29.96
N CYS A 170 -22.61 -21.60 -30.10
CA CYS A 170 -21.56 -22.47 -29.61
C CYS A 170 -21.57 -22.50 -28.09
N THR A 171 -21.59 -23.68 -27.49
CA THR A 171 -21.56 -23.88 -26.04
C THR A 171 -20.23 -24.44 -25.56
N GLU A 172 -19.42 -24.99 -26.45
CA GLU A 172 -18.12 -25.57 -26.12
C GLU A 172 -17.14 -25.34 -27.27
N TYR A 173 -16.00 -24.73 -26.95
CA TYR A 173 -14.95 -24.39 -27.91
C TYR A 173 -13.74 -25.31 -27.72
N ARG A 174 -12.96 -25.51 -28.78
CA ARG A 174 -11.73 -26.28 -28.71
C ARG A 174 -10.74 -25.60 -27.77
N LYS A 175 -10.13 -26.39 -26.90
CA LYS A 175 -9.02 -25.96 -26.05
C LYS A 175 -7.69 -26.44 -26.64
N TYR A 176 -6.66 -25.62 -26.54
CA TYR A 176 -5.30 -25.97 -26.94
C TYR A 176 -4.30 -25.39 -25.94
N TYR A 177 -3.05 -25.86 -25.97
CA TYR A 177 -2.00 -25.40 -25.07
C TYR A 177 -0.94 -24.61 -25.83
N VAL A 178 -0.54 -23.47 -25.27
CA VAL A 178 0.61 -22.69 -25.74
C VAL A 178 1.78 -22.87 -24.78
N LYS A 179 2.99 -22.95 -25.33
CA LYS A 179 4.24 -23.04 -24.57
C LYS A 179 4.76 -21.62 -24.32
N CYS A 180 4.60 -21.15 -23.09
CA CYS A 180 5.07 -19.84 -22.65
C CYS A 180 6.45 -19.94 -22.01
N SER A 181 7.24 -18.88 -22.14
CA SER A 181 8.51 -18.71 -21.43
C SER A 181 8.27 -17.91 -20.14
N ALA A 182 8.57 -18.50 -18.99
CA ALA A 182 8.49 -17.84 -17.69
C ALA A 182 9.89 -17.55 -17.17
N LYS A 183 10.18 -16.28 -16.88
CA LYS A 183 11.42 -15.83 -16.27
C LYS A 183 11.18 -15.36 -14.85
N LYS A 184 12.10 -15.67 -13.94
CA LYS A 184 12.07 -15.23 -12.55
C LYS A 184 13.46 -14.80 -12.11
N ALA A 185 13.59 -13.54 -11.75
CA ALA A 185 14.77 -12.94 -11.15
C ALA A 185 14.62 -12.92 -9.63
N ASN A 186 15.61 -13.43 -8.92
CA ASN A 186 15.71 -13.32 -7.47
C ASN A 186 17.03 -12.66 -7.09
N ILE A 187 16.98 -11.82 -6.06
CA ILE A 187 18.14 -11.24 -5.40
C ILE A 187 18.00 -11.46 -3.90
N GLU A 188 19.11 -11.76 -3.26
CA GLU A 188 19.20 -11.84 -1.81
C GLU A 188 20.46 -11.09 -1.36
N PHE A 189 20.31 -10.21 -0.37
CA PHE A 189 21.44 -9.54 0.25
C PHE A 189 21.18 -9.29 1.73
N THR A 190 22.24 -9.39 2.52
CA THR A 190 22.20 -9.02 3.94
C THR A 190 22.82 -7.64 4.10
N VAL A 191 22.18 -6.80 4.93
CA VAL A 191 22.69 -5.50 5.36
C VAL A 191 22.98 -5.56 6.85
N LYS A 192 24.13 -5.03 7.26
CA LYS A 192 24.52 -4.84 8.65
C LYS A 192 24.89 -3.39 8.89
N SER A 193 24.51 -2.84 10.04
CA SER A 193 24.99 -1.55 10.53
C SER A 193 25.86 -1.76 11.75
N VAL A 194 27.09 -1.27 11.71
CA VAL A 194 28.04 -1.34 12.83
C VAL A 194 28.24 0.06 13.38
N SER A 195 27.92 0.26 14.65
CA SER A 195 28.18 1.53 15.34
C SER A 195 29.67 1.78 15.45
N VAL A 196 30.16 2.95 15.02
CA VAL A 196 31.59 3.28 15.16
C VAL A 196 31.97 3.61 16.61
N HIS A 197 30.99 3.99 17.42
CA HIS A 197 31.17 4.33 18.83
C HIS A 197 31.44 3.08 19.68
N SER A 198 30.65 2.02 19.44
CA SER A 198 30.69 0.80 20.25
C SER A 198 31.32 -0.39 19.54
N ALA A 199 31.59 -0.30 18.23
CA ALA A 199 31.98 -1.40 17.36
C ALA A 199 30.98 -2.59 17.36
N LYS A 200 29.74 -2.38 17.81
CA LYS A 200 28.69 -3.41 17.83
C LYS A 200 27.82 -3.31 16.59
N ILE A 201 27.34 -4.47 16.12
CA ILE A 201 26.26 -4.54 15.14
C ILE A 201 24.99 -4.02 15.82
N VAL A 202 24.46 -2.91 15.35
CA VAL A 202 23.20 -2.32 15.83
C VAL A 202 22.00 -2.73 14.99
N PHE A 203 22.24 -3.15 13.75
CA PHE A 203 21.19 -3.61 12.85
C PHE A 203 21.75 -4.70 11.93
N SER A 204 20.99 -5.77 11.69
CA SER A 204 21.38 -6.82 10.75
C SER A 204 20.15 -7.53 10.23
N LYS A 205 19.92 -7.48 8.92
CA LYS A 205 18.77 -8.12 8.30
C LYS A 205 19.06 -8.58 6.87
N ASN A 206 18.42 -9.69 6.50
CA ASN A 206 18.48 -10.23 5.16
C ASN A 206 17.27 -9.80 4.34
N TYR A 207 17.51 -9.43 3.08
CA TYR A 207 16.54 -8.89 2.16
C TYR A 207 16.48 -9.73 0.90
N MET A 208 15.27 -10.17 0.57
CA MET A 208 14.99 -10.89 -0.67
C MET A 208 14.04 -10.08 -1.56
N GLY A 209 14.35 -10.05 -2.84
CA GLY A 209 13.55 -9.42 -3.87
C GLY A 209 13.31 -10.39 -5.03
N GLU A 210 12.11 -10.36 -5.57
CA GLU A 210 11.70 -11.19 -6.69
C GLU A 210 11.00 -10.33 -7.75
N SER A 211 11.25 -10.64 -9.02
CA SER A 211 10.44 -10.18 -10.14
C SER A 211 10.28 -11.33 -11.13
N SER A 212 9.08 -11.49 -11.66
CA SER A 212 8.80 -12.51 -12.67
C SER A 212 8.01 -11.94 -13.83
N GLN A 213 8.19 -12.56 -14.99
CA GLN A 213 7.30 -12.36 -16.13
C GLN A 213 7.02 -13.70 -16.78
N GLU A 214 5.91 -13.75 -17.50
CA GLU A 214 5.59 -14.82 -18.43
C GLU A 214 5.33 -14.20 -19.80
N GLN A 215 5.85 -14.83 -20.84
CA GLN A 215 5.65 -14.43 -22.22
C GLN A 215 5.16 -15.63 -23.02
N CYS A 216 3.99 -15.47 -23.64
CA CYS A 216 3.45 -16.45 -24.58
C CYS A 216 3.60 -15.96 -26.02
N PRO A 217 3.82 -16.84 -27.01
CA PRO A 217 4.01 -16.43 -28.42
C PRO A 217 2.81 -15.72 -29.04
N ASP A 218 1.61 -15.99 -28.53
CA ASP A 218 0.31 -15.45 -28.96
C ASP A 218 -0.01 -14.08 -28.33
N GLU A 219 0.82 -13.58 -27.41
CA GLU A 219 0.62 -12.32 -26.71
C GLU A 219 1.57 -11.23 -27.19
N LYS A 220 1.05 -10.02 -27.41
CA LYS A 220 1.85 -8.81 -27.76
C LYS A 220 2.54 -8.16 -26.55
N ALA A 221 2.71 -8.89 -25.45
CA ALA A 221 3.27 -8.34 -24.22
C ALA A 221 4.73 -7.86 -24.42
N ARG A 222 5.10 -6.79 -23.70
CA ARG A 222 6.47 -6.28 -23.72
C ARG A 222 7.35 -7.22 -22.91
N ASN A 223 8.29 -7.87 -23.58
CA ASN A 223 9.27 -8.74 -22.95
C ASN A 223 10.29 -7.89 -22.17
N GLN A 224 10.40 -8.08 -20.85
CA GLN A 224 11.45 -7.43 -20.07
C GLN A 224 12.77 -8.17 -20.28
N THR A 225 13.85 -7.42 -20.35
CA THR A 225 15.20 -7.99 -20.38
C THR A 225 15.56 -8.55 -19.00
N ASP A 226 16.55 -9.45 -18.95
CA ASP A 226 17.04 -9.98 -17.68
C ASP A 226 17.54 -8.87 -16.74
N PHE A 227 18.11 -7.79 -17.31
CA PHE A 227 18.49 -6.59 -16.58
C PHE A 227 17.27 -5.89 -15.94
N GLN A 228 16.18 -5.73 -16.67
CA GLN A 228 14.95 -5.11 -16.16
C GLN A 228 14.32 -5.95 -15.04
N LEU A 229 14.26 -7.28 -15.21
CA LEU A 229 13.78 -8.18 -14.17
C LEU A 229 14.66 -8.13 -12.91
N ARG A 230 15.98 -8.15 -13.07
CA ARG A 230 16.92 -7.99 -11.95
C ARG A 230 16.76 -6.64 -11.25
N SER A 231 16.66 -5.56 -12.01
CA SER A 231 16.46 -4.21 -11.45
C SER A 231 15.15 -4.11 -10.67
N ALA A 232 14.07 -4.72 -11.16
CA ALA A 232 12.79 -4.80 -10.45
C ALA A 232 12.90 -5.64 -9.16
N ALA A 233 13.59 -6.78 -9.21
CA ALA A 233 13.84 -7.60 -8.01
C ALA A 233 14.64 -6.82 -6.95
N ILE A 234 15.69 -6.08 -7.36
CA ILE A 234 16.48 -5.20 -6.49
C ILE A 234 15.60 -4.11 -5.88
N GLY A 235 14.78 -3.42 -6.68
CA GLY A 235 13.84 -2.41 -6.18
C GLY A 235 12.86 -2.98 -5.13
N ASN A 236 12.36 -4.20 -5.35
CA ASN A 236 11.49 -4.88 -4.39
C ASN A 236 12.19 -5.23 -3.06
N ALA A 237 13.47 -5.58 -3.10
CA ALA A 237 14.27 -5.81 -1.91
C ALA A 237 14.62 -4.50 -1.19
N LEU A 238 15.02 -3.45 -1.93
CA LEU A 238 15.34 -2.13 -1.37
C LEU A 238 14.11 -1.46 -0.74
N MET A 239 12.92 -1.64 -1.30
CA MET A 239 11.68 -1.18 -0.68
C MET A 239 11.45 -1.78 0.71
N LYS A 240 11.90 -3.02 0.95
CA LYS A 240 11.82 -3.64 2.29
C LYS A 240 12.85 -3.04 3.23
N LEU A 241 14.09 -2.86 2.77
CA LEU A 241 15.15 -2.18 3.53
C LEU A 241 14.72 -0.78 3.96
N THR A 242 14.23 0.03 3.03
CA THR A 242 13.83 1.42 3.32
C THR A 242 12.69 1.49 4.34
N LYS A 243 11.71 0.58 4.27
CA LYS A 243 10.63 0.48 5.27
C LYS A 243 11.10 0.02 6.64
N ASP A 244 12.20 -0.74 6.70
CA ASP A 244 12.76 -1.18 7.97
C ASP A 244 13.55 -0.08 8.67
N ILE A 245 14.18 0.82 7.93
CA ILE A 245 15.08 1.84 8.51
C ILE A 245 14.50 3.25 8.54
N ALA A 246 13.46 3.56 7.76
CA ALA A 246 12.85 4.89 7.76
C ALA A 246 11.32 4.86 7.80
N PRO A 247 10.69 5.97 8.26
CA PRO A 247 9.25 6.16 8.15
C PRO A 247 8.75 6.01 6.71
N TYR A 248 7.59 5.38 6.53
CA TYR A 248 7.03 5.12 5.20
C TYR A 248 5.53 5.32 5.12
N GLY A 249 5.08 5.81 3.96
CA GLY A 249 3.67 6.04 3.67
C GLY A 249 2.94 4.75 3.29
N THR A 250 1.73 4.54 3.82
CA THR A 250 0.77 3.57 3.28
C THR A 250 -0.55 4.26 2.99
N ALA A 251 -1.32 3.71 2.05
CA ALA A 251 -2.66 4.22 1.75
C ALA A 251 -3.67 3.10 1.90
N GLN A 252 -4.80 3.41 2.53
CA GLN A 252 -5.97 2.53 2.55
C GLN A 252 -7.19 3.29 2.05
N SER A 253 -8.25 2.57 1.71
CA SER A 253 -9.48 3.16 1.20
C SER A 253 -10.69 2.45 1.81
N PRO A 254 -10.91 2.60 3.14
CA PRO A 254 -12.06 2.01 3.83
C PRO A 254 -13.37 2.42 3.16
N ARG A 255 -14.36 1.53 3.20
CA ARG A 255 -15.72 1.83 2.76
C ARG A 255 -16.41 2.60 3.88
N ILE A 256 -17.24 3.59 3.52
CA ILE A 256 -18.18 4.17 4.48
C ILE A 256 -19.41 3.29 4.62
N ARG A 257 -20.05 3.36 5.79
CA ARG A 257 -21.36 2.77 6.02
C ARG A 257 -22.44 3.58 5.34
N THR A 258 -23.33 2.88 4.65
CA THR A 258 -24.37 3.49 3.82
C THR A 258 -25.78 3.27 4.33
N SER A 259 -25.99 2.20 5.07
CA SER A 259 -27.18 1.90 5.85
C SER A 259 -26.89 2.18 7.32
N ASP A 260 -27.92 2.23 8.13
CA ASP A 260 -27.85 2.32 9.59
C ASP A 260 -29.02 1.53 10.16
N ASN A 261 -28.77 0.63 11.12
CA ASN A 261 -29.79 -0.22 11.72
C ASN A 261 -30.39 0.40 13.00
N SER A 262 -30.06 1.66 13.32
CA SER A 262 -30.61 2.37 14.48
C SER A 262 -31.79 3.27 14.09
N LYS A 263 -32.31 4.01 15.07
CA LYS A 263 -33.38 5.01 14.90
C LYS A 263 -32.90 6.35 14.33
N LEU A 264 -31.80 6.38 13.58
CA LEU A 264 -31.28 7.61 12.96
C LEU A 264 -32.34 8.33 12.10
N GLU A 265 -33.21 7.57 11.43
CA GLU A 265 -34.27 8.11 10.57
C GLU A 265 -35.34 8.90 11.34
N ASP A 266 -35.54 8.62 12.64
CA ASP A 266 -36.46 9.36 13.50
C ASP A 266 -35.99 10.83 13.64
N SER A 267 -34.67 11.05 13.63
CA SER A 267 -34.09 12.38 13.53
C SER A 267 -33.96 12.80 12.06
N LYS A 268 -35.07 13.26 11.47
CA LYS A 268 -35.15 13.71 10.06
C LYS A 268 -33.97 14.60 9.64
N LYS A 269 -33.55 15.51 10.51
CA LYS A 269 -32.43 16.44 10.26
C LYS A 269 -31.07 15.73 10.26
N ALA A 270 -30.81 14.86 11.23
CA ALA A 270 -29.57 14.08 11.29
C ALA A 270 -29.47 13.13 10.09
N TYR A 271 -30.57 12.42 9.76
CA TYR A 271 -30.62 11.53 8.62
C TYR A 271 -30.41 12.25 7.28
N ALA A 272 -30.99 13.44 7.10
CA ALA A 272 -30.74 14.25 5.92
C ALA A 272 -29.26 14.64 5.77
N LEU A 273 -28.60 14.99 6.88
CA LEU A 273 -27.16 15.29 6.91
C LEU A 273 -26.31 14.04 6.61
N PHE A 274 -26.66 12.89 7.16
CA PHE A 274 -26.01 11.61 6.87
C PHE A 274 -26.08 11.25 5.37
N LYS A 275 -27.27 11.36 4.76
CA LYS A 275 -27.43 11.16 3.30
C LYS A 275 -26.64 12.17 2.48
N LYS A 276 -26.64 13.44 2.88
CA LYS A 276 -25.86 14.49 2.21
C LYS A 276 -24.35 14.25 2.29
N ALA A 277 -23.87 13.76 3.43
CA ALA A 277 -22.47 13.35 3.60
C ALA A 277 -22.09 12.23 2.63
N ARG A 278 -22.94 11.19 2.50
CA ARG A 278 -22.76 10.10 1.53
C ARG A 278 -22.66 10.61 0.09
N GLY A 279 -23.49 11.59 -0.28
CA GLY A 279 -23.39 12.26 -1.59
C GLY A 279 -22.02 12.91 -1.81
N TYR A 280 -21.52 13.65 -0.82
CA TYR A 280 -20.19 14.25 -0.90
C TYR A 280 -19.04 13.23 -0.95
N ILE A 281 -19.19 12.02 -0.39
CA ILE A 281 -18.21 10.94 -0.60
C ILE A 281 -18.19 10.50 -2.05
N GLY A 282 -19.36 10.33 -2.68
CA GLY A 282 -19.47 10.01 -4.11
C GLY A 282 -18.79 11.06 -5.00
N ASP A 283 -18.93 12.33 -4.65
CA ASP A 283 -18.27 13.46 -5.33
C ASP A 283 -16.78 13.63 -4.97
N LYS A 284 -16.21 12.74 -4.15
CA LYS A 284 -14.84 12.84 -3.59
C LYS A 284 -14.59 14.13 -2.79
N ARG A 285 -15.64 14.78 -2.30
CA ARG A 285 -15.59 15.98 -1.45
C ARG A 285 -15.51 15.61 0.04
N TYR A 286 -14.49 14.83 0.40
CA TYR A 286 -14.37 14.19 1.72
C TYR A 286 -14.45 15.16 2.90
N ALA A 287 -13.79 16.32 2.83
CA ALA A 287 -13.85 17.32 3.90
C ALA A 287 -15.27 17.86 4.13
N LYS A 288 -16.07 17.99 3.06
CA LYS A 288 -17.48 18.40 3.17
C LYS A 288 -18.33 17.27 3.73
N ALA A 289 -18.06 16.02 3.35
CA ALA A 289 -18.73 14.86 3.91
C ALA A 289 -18.50 14.77 5.44
N CYS A 290 -17.25 14.89 5.89
CA CYS A 290 -16.92 14.83 7.32
C CYS A 290 -17.61 15.94 8.13
N ARG A 291 -17.70 17.17 7.59
CA ARG A 291 -18.49 18.24 8.22
C ARG A 291 -19.99 17.92 8.31
N MET A 292 -20.55 17.20 7.33
CA MET A 292 -21.96 16.80 7.38
C MET A 292 -22.17 15.67 8.39
N TYR A 293 -21.27 14.67 8.46
CA TYR A 293 -21.31 13.65 9.50
C TYR A 293 -21.17 14.25 10.90
N GLN A 294 -20.24 15.18 11.12
CA GLN A 294 -20.09 15.85 12.42
C GLN A 294 -21.37 16.59 12.85
N LYS A 295 -22.06 17.25 11.90
CA LYS A 295 -23.35 17.89 12.19
C LYS A 295 -24.46 16.88 12.47
N ALA A 296 -24.45 15.74 11.79
CA ALA A 296 -25.41 14.66 12.06
C ALA A 296 -25.18 14.08 13.46
N ASP A 297 -23.91 13.83 13.83
CA ASP A 297 -23.47 13.29 15.11
C ASP A 297 -23.92 14.19 16.27
N SER A 298 -23.81 15.51 16.11
CA SER A 298 -24.31 16.49 17.11
C SER A 298 -25.83 16.49 17.30
N LEU A 299 -26.60 15.88 16.40
CA LEU A 299 -28.06 15.81 16.45
C LEU A 299 -28.58 14.41 16.82
N TYR A 300 -27.77 13.38 16.57
CA TYR A 300 -28.09 11.99 16.86
C TYR A 300 -26.79 11.19 16.91
N ASP A 301 -26.33 10.84 18.11
CA ASP A 301 -25.04 10.22 18.35
C ASP A 301 -25.15 8.71 18.65
N ALA A 302 -26.37 8.16 18.67
CA ALA A 302 -26.68 6.76 18.93
C ALA A 302 -26.70 5.90 17.64
N SER A 303 -26.23 6.44 16.51
CA SER A 303 -26.14 5.70 15.25
C SER A 303 -24.77 5.04 15.12
N PRO A 304 -24.69 3.70 15.08
CA PRO A 304 -23.41 3.02 14.97
C PRO A 304 -22.73 3.31 13.61
N SER A 305 -23.49 3.39 12.52
CA SER A 305 -22.92 3.68 11.20
C SER A 305 -22.42 5.12 11.06
N LEU A 306 -23.08 6.09 11.72
CA LEU A 306 -22.61 7.46 11.80
C LEU A 306 -21.33 7.57 12.63
N ASN A 307 -21.25 6.90 13.78
CA ASN A 307 -20.03 6.85 14.59
C ASN A 307 -18.87 6.21 13.83
N PHE A 308 -19.11 5.09 13.13
CA PHE A 308 -18.10 4.47 12.28
C PHE A 308 -17.58 5.42 11.18
N ASN A 309 -18.49 6.11 10.50
CA ASN A 309 -18.14 7.10 9.47
C ASN A 309 -17.40 8.31 10.05
N MET A 310 -17.70 8.71 11.29
CA MET A 310 -16.94 9.72 12.02
C MET A 310 -15.53 9.23 12.36
N GLY A 311 -15.36 7.95 12.74
CA GLY A 311 -14.05 7.33 12.90
C GLY A 311 -13.19 7.45 11.64
N ILE A 312 -13.75 7.14 10.47
CA ILE A 312 -13.06 7.30 9.16
C ILE A 312 -12.65 8.75 8.93
N CYS A 313 -13.52 9.70 9.29
CA CYS A 313 -13.22 11.13 9.16
C CYS A 313 -12.07 11.58 10.06
N ARG A 314 -12.04 11.11 11.31
CA ARG A 314 -10.94 11.42 12.25
C ARG A 314 -9.62 10.79 11.83
N GLU A 315 -9.65 9.54 11.34
CA GLU A 315 -8.47 8.92 10.75
C GLU A 315 -7.92 9.72 9.57
N ARG A 316 -8.79 10.22 8.69
CA ARG A 316 -8.39 11.04 7.54
C ARG A 316 -7.76 12.37 7.96
N GLU A 317 -8.16 12.91 9.10
CA GLU A 317 -7.60 14.12 9.69
C GLU A 317 -6.29 13.86 10.46
N GLY A 318 -5.91 12.59 10.65
CA GLY A 318 -4.75 12.19 11.45
C GLY A 318 -5.01 12.19 12.96
N ASP A 319 -6.26 12.44 13.38
CA ASP A 319 -6.67 12.38 14.78
C ASP A 319 -7.07 10.94 15.17
N PHE A 320 -6.05 10.09 15.30
CA PHE A 320 -6.24 8.67 15.60
C PHE A 320 -6.86 8.44 16.97
N LYS A 321 -6.60 9.31 17.95
CA LYS A 321 -7.19 9.22 19.29
C LYS A 321 -8.71 9.39 19.23
N SER A 322 -9.20 10.42 18.54
CA SER A 322 -10.64 10.58 18.33
C SER A 322 -11.21 9.46 17.48
N ALA A 323 -10.48 8.97 16.46
CA ALA A 323 -10.94 7.85 15.65
C ALA A 323 -11.19 6.58 16.49
N VAL A 324 -10.27 6.23 17.40
CA VAL A 324 -10.43 5.11 18.34
C VAL A 324 -11.70 5.26 19.16
N ALA A 325 -11.96 6.46 19.70
CA ALA A 325 -13.17 6.71 20.50
C ALA A 325 -14.46 6.51 19.67
N TYR A 326 -14.49 6.99 18.43
CA TYR A 326 -15.64 6.83 17.54
C TYR A 326 -15.86 5.37 17.12
N TYR A 327 -14.79 4.61 16.82
CA TYR A 327 -14.93 3.20 16.48
C TYR A 327 -15.37 2.36 17.66
N GLN A 328 -14.83 2.62 18.86
CA GLN A 328 -15.28 1.95 20.08
C GLN A 328 -16.76 2.23 20.34
N LYS A 329 -17.19 3.49 20.20
CA LYS A 329 -18.62 3.84 20.34
C LYS A 329 -19.50 3.15 19.28
N ALA A 330 -19.02 3.03 18.05
CA ALA A 330 -19.73 2.30 17.00
C ALA A 330 -19.87 0.81 17.34
N GLU A 331 -18.81 0.18 17.83
CA GLU A 331 -18.79 -1.22 18.31
C GLU A 331 -19.82 -1.42 19.43
N ASP A 332 -19.75 -0.60 20.49
CA ASP A 332 -20.62 -0.69 21.65
C ASP A 332 -22.11 -0.49 21.28
N LEU A 333 -22.39 0.33 20.25
CA LEU A 333 -23.75 0.54 19.74
C LEU A 333 -24.22 -0.62 18.87
N TYR A 334 -23.35 -1.26 18.08
CA TYR A 334 -23.70 -2.45 17.30
C TYR A 334 -24.02 -3.64 18.22
N GLU A 335 -23.20 -3.88 19.24
CA GLU A 335 -23.43 -4.96 20.20
C GLU A 335 -24.78 -4.82 20.93
N LYS A 336 -25.17 -3.59 21.28
CA LYS A 336 -26.48 -3.29 21.90
C LYS A 336 -27.67 -3.52 20.99
N LEU A 337 -27.48 -3.54 19.67
CA LEU A 337 -28.54 -3.81 18.70
C LEU A 337 -28.71 -5.32 18.46
N GLU A 338 -28.00 -6.18 19.23
CA GLU A 338 -27.94 -7.63 19.04
C GLU A 338 -27.46 -8.05 17.64
N ASP A 339 -26.83 -7.12 16.92
CA ASP A 339 -26.14 -7.41 15.68
C ASP A 339 -24.83 -8.17 16.00
N GLU A 340 -24.47 -9.15 15.16
CA GLU A 340 -23.20 -9.87 15.28
C GLU A 340 -22.02 -8.89 15.23
N LYS A 341 -20.92 -9.23 15.92
CA LYS A 341 -19.70 -8.41 15.93
C LYS A 341 -19.29 -8.02 14.53
N ASP A 342 -19.15 -6.72 14.31
CA ASP A 342 -18.80 -6.20 13.01
C ASP A 342 -17.28 -6.20 12.80
N GLU A 343 -16.79 -7.19 12.04
CA GLU A 343 -15.37 -7.37 11.75
C GLU A 343 -14.71 -6.12 11.13
N GLU A 344 -15.46 -5.32 10.36
CA GLU A 344 -14.92 -4.11 9.74
C GLU A 344 -14.64 -3.04 10.80
N ILE A 345 -15.53 -2.87 11.79
CA ILE A 345 -15.33 -1.92 12.89
C ILE A 345 -14.09 -2.29 13.68
N MET A 346 -13.97 -3.56 14.07
CA MET A 346 -12.80 -4.06 14.78
C MET A 346 -11.51 -3.91 13.98
N ALA A 347 -11.53 -4.21 12.67
CA ALA A 347 -10.38 -4.01 11.80
C ALA A 347 -9.95 -2.54 11.77
N ARG A 348 -10.90 -1.59 11.68
CA ARG A 348 -10.61 -0.15 11.70
C ARG A 348 -10.14 0.35 13.06
N LEU A 349 -10.76 -0.11 14.14
CA LEU A 349 -10.35 0.20 15.51
C LEU A 349 -8.89 -0.21 15.75
N ASN A 350 -8.49 -1.40 15.30
CA ASN A 350 -7.11 -1.88 15.42
C ASN A 350 -6.13 -1.05 14.59
N VAL A 351 -6.51 -0.64 13.36
CA VAL A 351 -5.71 0.29 12.56
C VAL A 351 -5.55 1.63 13.28
N ALA A 352 -6.63 2.23 13.79
CA ALA A 352 -6.58 3.51 14.48
C ALA A 352 -5.70 3.46 15.75
N ARG A 353 -5.81 2.39 16.57
CA ARG A 353 -4.93 2.16 17.74
C ARG A 353 -3.46 2.03 17.35
N SER A 354 -3.17 1.26 16.30
CA SER A 354 -1.82 1.12 15.77
C SER A 354 -1.25 2.47 15.33
N MET A 355 -2.05 3.29 14.63
CA MET A 355 -1.62 4.60 14.15
C MET A 355 -1.46 5.63 15.27
N GLU A 356 -2.30 5.59 16.30
CA GLU A 356 -2.10 6.40 17.51
C GLU A 356 -0.75 6.09 18.16
N ASN A 357 -0.39 4.81 18.31
CA ASN A 357 0.92 4.42 18.84
C ASN A 357 2.07 4.83 17.91
N ASN A 358 1.93 4.61 16.60
CA ASN A 358 2.91 4.99 15.59
C ASN A 358 3.24 6.48 15.63
N SER A 359 2.24 7.35 15.87
CA SER A 359 2.45 8.80 15.99
C SER A 359 3.42 9.18 17.12
N LYS A 360 3.43 8.41 18.22
CA LYS A 360 4.34 8.60 19.36
C LYS A 360 5.76 8.14 19.04
N ILE A 361 5.89 7.05 18.29
CA ILE A 361 7.19 6.51 17.84
C ILE A 361 7.84 7.44 16.82
N LEU A 362 7.06 7.92 15.84
CA LEU A 362 7.54 8.80 14.78
C LEU A 362 8.17 10.10 15.30
N ALA A 363 7.72 10.61 16.46
CA ALA A 363 8.33 11.78 17.09
C ALA A 363 9.79 11.53 17.57
N LYS A 364 10.24 10.28 17.62
CA LYS A 364 11.61 9.88 17.99
C LYS A 364 12.49 9.56 16.78
N VAL A 365 11.90 9.41 15.59
CA VAL A 365 12.58 8.86 14.41
C VAL A 365 12.73 9.95 13.34
N CYS A 366 13.97 10.22 12.94
CA CYS A 366 14.36 11.26 11.97
C CYS A 366 14.17 12.73 12.42
N ASP A 367 13.90 12.99 13.70
CA ASP A 367 14.11 14.29 14.36
C ASP A 367 15.46 14.28 15.10
#